data_AF-A0A920EHX7-F1
#
_entry.id   AF-A0A920EHX7-F1
#
_cell.length_a   1.000
_cell.length_b   1.000
_cell.length_c   1.000
_cell.angle_alpha   90.00
_cell.angle_beta   90.00
_cell.angle_gamma   90.00
#
_symmetry.space_group_name_H-M   'P 1'
#
loop_
_entity.id
_entity.type
_entity.pdbx_description
1 polymer ?
#
loop_
_entity_poly.entity_id
_entity_poly.type
_entity_poly.pdbx_seq_one_letter_code
_entity_poly.pdbx_strand_id
1 'polypeptide(L)'
;MKASIVSKLDVLVDRHEELGMLLSDPGVIADQDKYRLFSTEYSELEQLVSQYKELLSKEDELAEISVLLEDTDPEIKLLASSEKRG
;
A
#
# COMPACT_ATOMS: atom_id res chain seq x y z
N MET A 1 6.46 14.82 -0.24
CA MET A 1 7.51 13.84 -0.64
C MET A 1 8.12 14.25 -1.98
N LYS A 2 9.35 13.86 -2.33
CA LYS A 2 9.87 14.12 -3.70
C LYS A 2 9.08 13.25 -4.69
N ALA A 3 8.46 13.85 -5.70
CA ALA A 3 7.65 13.14 -6.70
C ALA A 3 8.41 11.96 -7.37
N SER A 4 9.72 12.07 -7.50
CA SER A 4 10.58 11.03 -8.07
C SER A 4 10.76 9.78 -7.19
N ILE A 5 10.50 9.85 -5.89
CA ILE A 5 10.57 8.69 -4.98
C ILE A 5 9.23 7.97 -4.97
N VAL A 6 8.12 8.72 -4.90
CA VAL A 6 6.75 8.20 -4.98
C VAL A 6 6.58 7.36 -6.24
N SER A 7 6.90 7.92 -7.41
CA SER A 7 6.81 7.19 -8.68
C SER A 7 7.67 5.92 -8.73
N LYS A 8 8.78 5.84 -7.98
CA LYS A 8 9.57 4.61 -7.90
C LYS A 8 8.92 3.57 -7.00
N LEU A 9 8.31 4.00 -5.90
CA LEU A 9 7.58 3.11 -5.00
C LEU A 9 6.35 2.54 -5.70
N ASP A 10 5.61 3.37 -6.47
CA ASP A 10 4.48 2.90 -7.29
C ASP A 10 4.89 1.78 -8.24
N VAL A 11 5.99 1.94 -8.96
CA VAL A 11 6.53 0.90 -9.86
C VAL A 11 6.89 -0.38 -9.11
N LEU A 12 7.40 -0.28 -7.88
CA LEU A 12 7.72 -1.45 -7.06
C LEU A 12 6.46 -2.15 -6.53
N VAL A 13 5.41 -1.39 -6.24
CA VAL A 13 4.09 -1.94 -5.89
C VAL A 13 3.51 -2.71 -7.08
N ASP A 14 3.49 -2.10 -8.27
CA ASP A 14 3.00 -2.73 -9.49
C ASP A 14 3.75 -4.04 -9.78
N ARG A 15 5.08 -4.02 -9.62
CA ARG A 15 5.93 -5.20 -9.80
C ARG A 15 5.61 -6.30 -8.79
N HIS A 16 5.39 -5.95 -7.53
CA HIS A 16 5.02 -6.90 -6.49
C HIS A 16 3.67 -7.58 -6.77
N GLU A 17 2.69 -6.83 -7.27
CA GLU A 17 1.39 -7.36 -7.68
C GLU A 17 1.50 -8.27 -8.91
N GLU A 18 2.31 -7.88 -9.90
CA GLU A 18 2.64 -8.72 -11.05
C GLU A 18 3.27 -10.06 -10.62
N LEU A 19 4.24 -10.02 -9.71
CA LEU A 19 4.87 -11.23 -9.17
C LEU A 19 3.86 -12.13 -8.44
N GLY A 20 2.92 -11.57 -7.68
CA GLY A 20 1.83 -12.32 -7.04
C GLY A 20 0.93 -13.03 -8.06
N MET A 21 0.61 -12.36 -9.17
CA MET A 21 -0.14 -12.97 -10.28
C MET A 21 0.66 -14.08 -10.95
N LEU A 22 1.95 -13.85 -11.25
CA LEU A 22 2.84 -14.84 -11.85
C LEU A 22 3.00 -16.07 -10.95
N LEU A 23 3.14 -15.89 -9.64
CA LEU A 23 3.23 -16.99 -8.67
C LEU A 23 1.94 -17.81 -8.55
N SER A 24 0.81 -17.26 -9.02
CA SER A 24 -0.47 -17.96 -9.10
C SER A 24 -0.68 -18.68 -10.44
N ASP A 25 0.19 -18.47 -11.43
CA ASP A 25 0.10 -19.07 -12.76
C ASP A 25 0.58 -20.55 -12.75
N PRO A 26 -0.24 -21.52 -13.21
CA PRO A 26 0.14 -22.93 -13.23
C PRO A 26 1.40 -23.25 -14.05
N GLY A 27 1.66 -22.50 -15.12
CA GLY A 27 2.86 -22.64 -15.95
C GLY A 27 4.12 -22.17 -15.24
N VAL A 28 4.01 -21.14 -14.40
CA VAL A 28 5.10 -20.71 -13.50
C VAL A 28 5.30 -21.72 -12.36
N ILE A 29 4.22 -22.21 -11.74
CA ILE A 29 4.30 -23.20 -10.66
C ILE A 29 4.95 -24.50 -11.14
N ALA A 30 4.71 -24.90 -12.39
CA ALA A 30 5.32 -26.08 -13.00
C ALA A 30 6.82 -25.90 -13.33
N ASP A 31 7.31 -24.65 -13.42
CA ASP A 31 8.70 -24.30 -13.69
C ASP A 31 9.41 -23.88 -12.40
N GLN A 32 10.10 -24.83 -11.77
CA GLN A 32 10.69 -24.64 -10.44
C GLN A 32 11.74 -23.54 -10.37
N ASP A 33 12.45 -23.27 -11.47
CA ASP A 33 13.46 -22.21 -11.55
C ASP A 33 12.78 -20.84 -11.57
N LYS A 34 11.74 -20.67 -12.41
CA LYS A 34 10.94 -19.43 -12.44
C LYS A 34 10.22 -19.18 -11.13
N TYR A 35 9.58 -20.20 -10.56
CA TYR A 35 8.87 -20.08 -9.29
C TYR A 35 9.80 -19.61 -8.18
N ARG A 36 11.01 -20.18 -8.08
CA ARG A 36 12.01 -19.77 -7.09
C ARG A 36 12.45 -18.33 -7.31
N LEU A 37 12.73 -17.95 -8.56
CA LEU A 37 13.15 -16.59 -8.90
C LEU A 37 12.09 -15.56 -8.49
N PHE A 38 10.85 -15.75 -8.93
CA PHE A 38 9.75 -14.82 -8.63
C PHE A 38 9.37 -14.82 -7.15
N SER A 39 9.43 -15.97 -6.46
CA SER A 39 9.16 -16.04 -5.03
C SER A 39 10.21 -15.30 -4.21
N THR A 40 11.47 -15.30 -4.67
CA THR A 40 12.55 -14.54 -4.02
C THR A 40 12.31 -13.05 -4.22
N GLU A 41 12.12 -12.61 -5.46
CA GLU A 41 11.84 -11.20 -5.79
C GLU A 41 10.61 -10.66 -5.04
N TYR A 42 9.53 -11.45 -5.00
CA TYR A 42 8.31 -11.11 -4.27
C TYR A 42 8.60 -10.87 -2.78
N SER A 43 9.33 -11.79 -2.14
CA SER A 43 9.67 -11.68 -0.71
C SER A 43 10.60 -10.50 -0.40
N GLU A 44 11.46 -10.11 -1.32
CA GLU A 44 12.35 -8.95 -1.17
C GLU A 44 11.56 -7.62 -1.20
N LEU A 45 10.46 -7.58 -1.97
CA LEU A 45 9.62 -6.40 -2.11
C LEU A 45 8.51 -6.31 -1.05
N GLU A 46 8.07 -7.43 -0.48
CA GLU A 46 6.91 -7.51 0.45
C GLU A 46 6.98 -6.48 1.58
N GLN A 47 8.10 -6.39 2.31
CA GLN A 47 8.21 -5.47 3.44
C GLN A 47 8.10 -3.99 2.99
N LEU A 48 8.77 -3.63 1.89
CA LEU A 48 8.77 -2.26 1.40
C LEU A 48 7.38 -1.86 0.90
N VAL A 49 6.75 -2.73 0.12
CA VAL A 49 5.40 -2.53 -0.42
C VAL A 49 4.38 -2.45 0.71
N SER A 50 4.47 -3.33 1.71
CA SER A 50 3.59 -3.32 2.89
C SER A 50 3.66 -1.99 3.64
N GLN A 51 4.88 -1.52 3.95
CA GLN A 51 5.07 -0.24 4.64
C GLN A 51 4.59 0.95 3.80
N TYR A 52 4.78 0.90 2.48
CA TYR A 52 4.32 1.97 1.61
C TYR A 52 2.79 2.00 1.51
N LYS A 53 2.13 0.84 1.39
CA LYS A 53 0.67 0.74 1.41
C LYS A 53 0.08 1.20 2.74
N GLU A 54 0.73 0.89 3.86
CA GLU A 54 0.34 1.39 5.18
C GLU A 54 0.43 2.92 5.24
N LEU A 55 1.52 3.51 4.71
CA LEU A 55 1.67 4.96 4.64
C LEU A 55 0.56 5.62 3.82
N LEU A 56 0.24 5.07 2.64
CA LEU A 56 -0.84 5.59 1.79
C LEU A 56 -2.19 5.52 2.51
N SER A 57 -2.49 4.39 3.16
CA SER A 57 -3.72 4.23 3.96
C SER A 57 -3.79 5.27 5.08
N LYS A 58 -2.68 5.56 5.75
CA LYS A 58 -2.60 6.59 6.79
C LYS A 58 -2.81 7.99 6.23
N GLU A 59 -2.28 8.28 5.04
CA GLU A 59 -2.50 9.55 4.36
C GLU A 59 -3.97 9.74 3.97
N ASP A 60 -4.62 8.68 3.48
CA ASP A 60 -6.05 8.67 3.15
C ASP A 60 -6.92 8.85 4.41
N GLU A 61 -6.64 8.11 5.50
CA GLU A 61 -7.31 8.27 6.80
C GLU A 61 -7.22 9.74 7.29
N LEU A 62 -6.05 10.36 7.19
CA LEU A 62 -5.88 11.75 7.59
C LEU A 62 -6.63 12.73 6.70
N ALA A 63 -6.73 12.44 5.40
CA ALA A 63 -7.50 13.24 4.47
C ALA A 63 -9.01 13.17 4.79
N GLU A 64 -9.53 11.97 5.05
CA GLU A 64 -10.92 11.75 5.47
C GLU A 64 -11.25 12.46 6.78
N ILE A 65 -10.40 12.30 7.80
CA ILE A 65 -10.53 13.01 9.08
C ILE A 65 -10.51 14.52 8.89
N SER A 66 -9.67 15.03 7.97
CA SER A 66 -9.61 16.48 7.69
C SER A 66 -10.91 16.99 7.08
N VAL A 67 -11.56 16.22 6.21
CA VAL A 67 -12.89 16.55 5.68
C VAL A 67 -13.94 16.56 6.79
N LEU A 68 -13.94 15.56 7.68
CA LEU A 68 -14.88 15.48 8.81
C LEU A 68 -14.73 16.64 9.81
N LEU A 69 -13.52 17.17 9.98
CA LEU A 69 -13.28 18.36 10.81
C LEU A 69 -13.91 19.63 10.23
N GLU A 70 -14.15 19.67 8.92
CA GLU A 70 -14.78 20.80 8.22
C GLU A 70 -16.31 20.72 8.20
N ASP A 71 -16.91 19.67 8.75
CA ASP A 71 -18.36 19.48 8.78
C ASP A 71 -19.08 20.64 9.51
N THR A 72 -20.40 20.72 9.43
CA THR A 72 -21.18 21.70 10.21
C THR A 72 -21.70 21.13 11.53
N ASP A 73 -21.76 19.81 11.65
CA ASP A 73 -22.23 19.12 12.85
C ASP A 73 -21.13 19.08 13.94
N PRO A 74 -21.39 19.64 15.15
CA PRO A 74 -20.42 19.64 16.24
C PRO A 74 -20.09 18.24 16.78
N GLU A 75 -21.00 17.26 16.69
CA GLU A 75 -20.73 15.88 17.14
C GLU A 75 -19.73 15.20 16.19
N ILE A 76 -19.87 15.41 14.88
CA ILE A 76 -18.96 14.89 13.86
C ILE A 76 -17.55 15.46 14.03
N LYS A 77 -17.43 16.76 14.33
CA LYS A 77 -16.12 17.38 14.64
C LYS A 77 -15.45 16.82 15.88
N LEU A 78 -16.23 16.53 16.92
CA LEU A 78 -15.71 15.96 18.17
C LEU A 78 -15.18 14.55 17.94
N LEU A 79 -15.88 13.75 17.13
CA LEU A 79 -15.43 12.43 16.71
C LEU A 79 -14.10 12.51 15.93
N ALA A 80 -14.06 13.32 14.86
CA ALA A 80 -12.87 13.49 14.05
C ALA A 80 -11.66 14.04 14.83
N SER A 81 -11.89 14.95 15.79
CA SER A 81 -10.83 15.46 16.67
C SER A 81 -10.26 14.41 17.61
N SER A 82 -11.07 13.42 17.99
CA SER A 82 -10.65 12.30 18.84
C SER A 82 -9.85 11.29 18.03
N GLU A 83 -10.31 10.96 16.82
CA GLU A 83 -9.59 10.07 15.89
C GLU A 83 -8.24 10.64 15.45
N LYS A 84 -8.16 11.96 15.17
CA LYS A 84 -6.89 12.64 14.84
C LYS A 84 -5.83 12.57 15.94
N ARG A 85 -6.23 12.33 17.19
CA ARG A 85 -5.35 12.32 18.37
C ARG A 85 -4.84 10.94 18.76
N GLY A 86 -5.48 9.87 18.27
CA GLY A 86 -5.07 8.48 18.48
C GLY A 86 -3.93 8.08 17.57
#